data_AF-A0A9N9RTI7-F1
#
_entry.id   AF-A0A9N9RTI7-F1
#
_cell.length_a   1.000
_cell.length_b   1.000
_cell.length_c   1.000
_cell.angle_alpha   90.00
_cell.angle_beta   90.00
_cell.angle_gamma   90.00
#
_symmetry.space_group_name_H-M   'P 1'
#
loop_
_entity.id
_entity.type
_entity.pdbx_description
1 polymer ?
#
loop_
_entity_poly.entity_id
_entity_poly.type
_entity_poly.pdbx_seq_one_letter_code
_entity_poly.pdbx_strand_id
1 'polypeptide(L)'
;MEPTFTGPPTNSLMDKFELSFMNCIHCLTKEESSSGSDKDEIKIEVENTIANFIDLARQMECFFLQKRFQLSCLKPELLLKEENIDLRHEIARKDELLKKHSAKIVKWKDYLSDTSPAPVNPQSPMNPSQLPPYPQMQGPQSMGPNISHQQNLPPQMHQPGFGVTHRPPYSQSMQNPLSFLEKTTNNIDMGGPSRP
;
A
#
# COMPACT_ATOMS: atom_id res chain seq x y z
N MET A 1 21.86 -42.21 34.50
CA MET A 1 20.38 -42.23 34.41
C MET A 1 19.98 -40.82 34.03
N GLU A 2 19.77 -40.58 32.74
CA GLU A 2 19.20 -39.34 32.22
C GLU A 2 17.72 -39.26 32.62
N PRO A 3 17.21 -38.11 33.08
CA PRO A 3 15.80 -37.98 33.41
C PRO A 3 15.01 -37.79 32.10
N THR A 4 14.22 -38.80 31.74
CA THR A 4 13.16 -38.67 30.74
C THR A 4 12.14 -37.65 31.21
N PHE A 5 12.16 -36.46 30.60
CA PHE A 5 11.10 -35.47 30.74
C PHE A 5 9.84 -36.00 30.04
N THR A 6 9.01 -36.75 30.77
CA THR A 6 7.63 -37.01 30.37
C THR A 6 6.79 -35.81 30.78
N GLY A 7 6.79 -34.76 29.95
CA GLY A 7 5.74 -33.74 29.99
C GLY A 7 4.36 -34.41 29.82
N PRO A 8 3.28 -33.82 30.38
CA PRO A 8 1.95 -34.40 30.23
C PRO A 8 1.63 -34.54 28.74
N PRO A 9 0.94 -35.60 28.29
CA PRO A 9 0.55 -35.70 26.90
C PRO A 9 -0.47 -34.59 26.64
N THR A 10 -0.02 -33.47 26.10
CA THR A 10 -0.93 -32.50 25.52
C THR A 10 -1.47 -33.19 24.27
N ASN A 11 -2.70 -33.66 24.35
CA ASN A 11 -3.45 -34.20 23.21
C ASN A 11 -3.98 -33.03 22.36
N SER A 12 -3.18 -31.97 22.15
CA SER A 12 -3.60 -30.81 21.39
C SER A 12 -3.66 -31.15 19.91
N LEU A 13 -4.51 -30.45 19.17
CA LEU A 13 -4.55 -30.54 17.71
C LEU A 13 -3.18 -30.19 17.10
N MET A 14 -2.45 -29.24 17.71
CA MET A 14 -1.08 -28.89 17.32
C MET A 14 -0.12 -30.06 17.49
N ASP A 15 -0.13 -30.70 18.66
CA ASP A 15 0.78 -31.81 18.96
C ASP A 15 0.54 -33.00 18.02
N LYS A 16 -0.72 -33.28 17.67
CA LYS A 16 -1.08 -34.30 16.67
C LYS A 16 -0.60 -33.93 15.26
N PHE A 17 -0.76 -32.66 14.88
CA PHE A 17 -0.32 -32.14 13.59
C PHE A 17 1.22 -32.20 13.45
N GLU A 18 1.96 -31.78 14.49
CA GLU A 18 3.42 -31.88 14.55
C GLU A 18 3.89 -33.33 14.46
N LEU A 19 3.26 -34.22 15.24
CA LEU A 19 3.57 -35.65 15.18
C LEU A 19 3.33 -36.23 13.78
N SER A 20 2.22 -35.88 13.13
CA SER A 20 1.95 -36.37 11.78
C SER A 20 2.93 -35.82 10.75
N PHE A 21 3.39 -34.59 10.91
CA PHE A 21 4.44 -34.01 10.08
C PHE A 21 5.75 -34.78 10.24
N MET A 22 6.15 -35.05 11.49
CA MET A 22 7.34 -35.86 11.78
C MET A 22 7.25 -37.26 11.18
N ASN A 23 6.07 -37.90 11.23
CA ASN A 23 5.84 -39.22 10.64
C ASN A 23 6.02 -39.21 9.11
N CYS A 24 5.58 -38.15 8.42
CA CYS A 24 5.84 -38.01 6.98
C CYS A 24 7.33 -37.95 6.67
N ILE A 25 8.10 -37.17 7.44
CA ILE A 25 9.55 -37.07 7.26
C ILE A 25 10.23 -38.41 7.56
N HIS A 26 9.83 -39.09 8.64
CA HIS A 26 10.37 -40.39 9.02
C HIS A 26 10.19 -41.44 7.93
N CYS A 27 9.03 -41.48 7.28
CA CYS A 27 8.78 -42.39 6.15
C CYS A 27 9.71 -42.13 4.95
N LEU A 28 10.16 -40.88 4.76
CA LEU A 28 11.06 -40.48 3.68
C LEU A 28 12.55 -40.69 4.02
N THR A 29 12.89 -40.74 5.32
CA THR A 29 14.28 -40.77 5.79
C THR A 29 14.71 -42.12 6.38
N LYS A 30 13.82 -43.11 6.50
CA LYS A 30 14.21 -44.44 6.99
C LYS A 30 15.12 -45.14 5.97
N GLU A 31 16.22 -45.73 6.43
CA GLU A 31 17.10 -46.51 5.57
C GLU A 31 16.42 -47.83 5.13
N GLU A 32 16.32 -48.09 3.83
CA GLU A 32 15.66 -49.29 3.29
C GLU A 32 16.50 -50.56 3.49
N SER A 33 15.85 -51.64 3.97
CA SER A 33 16.40 -53.01 3.87
C SER A 33 16.09 -53.54 2.47
N SER A 34 17.06 -54.17 1.80
CA SER A 34 17.05 -54.38 0.33
C SER A 34 16.10 -55.47 -0.20
N SER A 35 14.90 -55.64 0.36
CA SER A 35 13.92 -56.64 -0.10
C SER A 35 12.84 -56.00 -0.98
N GLY A 36 12.56 -56.57 -2.16
CA GLY A 36 11.58 -56.02 -3.10
C GLY A 36 10.14 -56.02 -2.59
N SER A 37 9.83 -56.83 -1.58
CA SER A 37 8.55 -56.87 -0.85
C SER A 37 8.31 -55.63 0.02
N ASP A 38 9.36 -54.92 0.45
CA ASP A 38 9.23 -53.73 1.31
C ASP A 38 8.67 -52.52 0.55
N LYS A 39 8.80 -52.45 -0.78
CA LYS A 39 8.46 -51.24 -1.55
C LYS A 39 6.98 -50.91 -1.57
N ASP A 40 6.12 -51.91 -1.74
CA ASP A 40 4.67 -51.70 -1.74
C ASP A 40 4.16 -51.36 -0.33
N GLU A 41 4.75 -51.96 0.70
CA GLU A 41 4.44 -51.66 2.10
C GLU A 41 4.86 -50.24 2.47
N ILE A 42 6.07 -49.83 2.08
CA ILE A 42 6.58 -48.46 2.24
C ILE A 42 5.69 -47.46 1.50
N LYS A 43 5.26 -47.78 0.27
CA LYS A 43 4.35 -46.92 -0.49
C LYS A 43 3.04 -46.70 0.25
N ILE A 44 2.44 -47.77 0.79
CA ILE A 44 1.20 -47.68 1.57
C ILE A 44 1.41 -46.86 2.86
N GLU A 45 2.54 -47.05 3.55
CA GLU A 45 2.90 -46.29 4.75
C GLU A 45 3.03 -44.79 4.47
N VAL A 46 3.71 -44.42 3.38
CA VAL A 46 3.85 -43.04 2.92
C VAL A 46 2.48 -42.43 2.58
N GLU A 47 1.65 -43.14 1.81
CA GLU A 47 0.30 -42.68 1.45
C GLU A 47 -0.55 -42.44 2.69
N ASN A 48 -0.50 -43.35 3.67
CA ASN A 48 -1.27 -43.24 4.90
C ASN A 48 -0.81 -42.07 5.79
N THR A 49 0.50 -41.89 5.95
CA THR A 49 1.03 -40.78 6.76
C THR A 49 0.73 -39.42 6.13
N ILE A 50 0.81 -39.30 4.81
CA ILE A 50 0.43 -38.09 4.07
C ILE A 50 -1.07 -37.81 4.22
N ALA A 51 -1.93 -38.82 4.06
CA ALA A 51 -3.38 -38.66 4.21
C ALA A 51 -3.74 -38.14 5.61
N ASN A 52 -3.18 -38.75 6.65
CA ASN A 52 -3.38 -38.32 8.03
C ASN A 52 -2.89 -36.88 8.28
N PHE A 53 -1.73 -36.51 7.72
CA PHE A 53 -1.21 -35.15 7.83
C PHE A 53 -2.14 -34.12 7.17
N ILE A 54 -2.66 -34.42 5.98
CA ILE A 54 -3.60 -33.56 5.27
C ILE A 54 -4.88 -33.35 6.09
N ASP A 55 -5.41 -34.41 6.71
CA ASP A 55 -6.63 -34.31 7.52
C ASP A 55 -6.41 -33.48 8.77
N LEU A 56 -5.24 -33.59 9.41
CA LEU A 56 -4.88 -32.73 10.55
C LEU A 56 -4.63 -31.29 10.11
N ALA A 57 -4.05 -31.05 8.93
CA ALA A 57 -3.88 -29.72 8.36
C ALA A 57 -5.24 -29.03 8.15
N ARG A 58 -6.21 -29.76 7.59
CA ARG A 58 -7.58 -29.27 7.40
C ARG A 58 -8.27 -28.97 8.73
N GLN A 59 -8.10 -29.85 9.72
CA GLN A 59 -8.63 -29.60 11.07
C GLN A 59 -8.01 -28.33 11.69
N MET A 60 -6.71 -28.10 11.48
CA MET A 60 -6.02 -26.89 11.93
C MET A 60 -6.59 -25.63 11.29
N GLU A 61 -6.80 -25.67 9.98
CA GLU A 61 -7.44 -24.59 9.24
C GLU A 61 -8.85 -24.29 9.79
N CYS A 62 -9.68 -25.33 9.95
CA CYS A 62 -11.02 -25.17 10.52
C CYS A 62 -10.98 -24.58 11.93
N PHE A 63 -10.05 -25.04 12.77
CA PHE A 63 -9.86 -24.51 14.12
C PHE A 63 -9.55 -23.01 14.11
N PHE A 64 -8.60 -22.57 13.29
CA PHE A 64 -8.25 -21.15 13.21
C PHE A 64 -9.36 -20.29 12.59
N LEU A 65 -10.07 -20.81 11.58
CA LEU A 65 -11.24 -20.13 11.02
C LEU A 65 -12.34 -19.94 12.07
N GLN A 66 -12.63 -20.97 12.86
CA GLN A 66 -13.60 -20.90 13.94
C GLN A 66 -13.17 -19.90 15.01
N LYS A 67 -11.90 -19.90 15.41
CA LYS A 67 -11.35 -18.93 16.37
C LYS A 67 -11.45 -17.49 15.86
N ARG A 68 -11.12 -17.27 14.58
CA ARG A 68 -11.24 -15.94 13.94
C ARG A 68 -12.70 -15.47 13.91
N PHE A 69 -13.63 -16.34 13.52
CA PHE A 69 -15.05 -16.02 13.55
C PHE A 69 -15.52 -15.69 14.97
N GLN A 70 -15.16 -16.51 15.95
CA GLN A 70 -15.49 -16.28 17.36
C GLN A 70 -14.95 -14.93 17.86
N LEU A 71 -13.72 -14.56 17.51
CA LEU A 71 -13.15 -13.25 17.87
C LEU A 71 -13.92 -12.09 17.22
N SER A 72 -14.32 -12.23 15.96
CA SER A 72 -15.11 -11.19 15.27
C SER A 72 -16.47 -10.96 15.93
N CYS A 73 -17.10 -12.01 16.46
CA CYS A 73 -18.40 -11.91 17.12
C CYS A 73 -18.29 -11.45 18.58
N LEU A 74 -17.30 -11.95 19.32
CA LEU A 74 -17.24 -11.77 20.78
C LEU A 74 -16.29 -10.66 21.23
N LYS A 75 -15.33 -10.27 20.38
CA LYS A 75 -14.30 -9.27 20.70
C LYS A 75 -13.95 -8.40 19.49
N PRO A 76 -14.92 -7.77 18.80
CA PRO A 76 -14.66 -6.93 17.63
C PRO A 76 -13.71 -5.75 17.96
N GLU A 77 -13.72 -5.26 19.19
CA GLU A 77 -12.83 -4.18 19.65
C GLU A 77 -11.37 -4.60 19.71
N LEU A 78 -11.06 -5.90 19.81
CA LEU A 78 -9.69 -6.39 19.79
C LEU A 78 -9.06 -6.20 18.41
N LEU A 79 -9.82 -6.52 17.35
CA LEU A 79 -9.38 -6.31 15.97
C LEU A 79 -9.17 -4.81 15.70
N LEU A 80 -10.12 -3.97 16.11
CA LEU A 80 -10.01 -2.52 15.97
C LEU A 80 -8.79 -1.96 16.72
N LYS A 81 -8.44 -2.52 17.88
CA LYS A 81 -7.25 -2.12 18.64
C LYS A 81 -5.95 -2.48 17.91
N GLU A 82 -5.87 -3.69 17.36
CA GLU A 82 -4.72 -4.14 16.56
C GLU A 82 -4.53 -3.24 15.33
N GLU A 83 -5.58 -3.01 14.56
CA GLU A 83 -5.54 -2.09 13.42
C GLU A 83 -5.16 -0.67 13.85
N ASN A 84 -5.66 -0.19 15.00
CA ASN A 84 -5.29 1.13 15.51
C ASN A 84 -3.80 1.22 15.87
N ILE A 85 -3.22 0.14 16.39
CA ILE A 85 -1.78 0.06 16.70
C ILE A 85 -0.97 0.14 15.40
N ASP A 86 -1.36 -0.63 14.37
CA ASP A 86 -0.68 -0.61 13.08
C ASP A 86 -0.75 0.76 12.41
N LEU A 87 -1.92 1.41 12.45
CA LEU A 87 -2.09 2.76 11.93
C LEU A 87 -1.22 3.77 12.69
N ARG A 88 -1.09 3.64 14.02
CA ARG A 88 -0.20 4.51 14.81
C ARG A 88 1.26 4.34 14.44
N HIS A 89 1.72 3.10 14.26
CA HIS A 89 3.08 2.84 13.80
C HIS A 89 3.33 3.41 12.40
N GLU A 90 2.37 3.25 11.50
CA GLU A 90 2.47 3.75 10.14
C GLU A 90 2.47 5.29 10.07
N ILE A 91 1.66 5.95 10.92
CA ILE A 91 1.69 7.42 11.08
C ILE A 91 3.09 7.85 11.58
N ALA A 92 3.60 7.23 12.64
CA ALA A 92 4.91 7.59 13.19
C ALA A 92 6.04 7.43 12.16
N ARG A 93 6.00 6.35 11.36
CA ARG A 93 6.96 6.12 10.27
C ARG A 93 6.85 7.22 9.20
N LYS A 94 5.64 7.63 8.84
CA LYS A 94 5.39 8.71 7.87
C LYS A 94 5.84 10.07 8.40
N ASP A 95 5.60 10.37 9.67
CA ASP A 95 6.06 11.62 10.31
C ASP A 95 7.59 11.72 10.27
N GLU A 96 8.29 10.63 10.56
CA GLU A 96 9.75 10.60 10.48
C GLU A 96 10.24 10.77 9.03
N LEU A 97 9.55 10.19 8.06
CA LEU A 97 9.86 10.37 6.65
C LEU A 97 9.66 11.83 6.22
N LEU A 98 8.54 12.44 6.59
CA LEU A 98 8.26 13.85 6.32
C LEU A 98 9.32 14.74 6.94
N LYS A 99 9.68 14.52 8.20
CA LYS A 99 10.75 15.26 8.89
C LYS A 99 12.08 15.22 8.13
N LYS A 100 12.47 14.04 7.62
CA LYS A 100 13.67 13.88 6.78
C LYS A 100 13.57 14.67 5.47
N HIS A 101 12.40 14.70 4.84
CA HIS A 101 12.20 15.43 3.59
C HIS A 101 12.20 16.95 3.83
N SER A 102 11.53 17.42 4.87
CA SER A 102 11.55 18.82 5.29
C SER A 102 12.97 19.30 5.57
N ALA A 103 13.80 18.49 6.26
CA ALA A 103 15.19 18.83 6.50
C ALA A 103 16.01 18.97 5.20
N LYS A 104 15.79 18.08 4.22
CA LYS A 104 16.43 18.20 2.89
C LYS A 104 15.99 19.45 2.15
N ILE A 105 14.69 19.79 2.20
CA ILE A 105 14.15 21.00 1.57
C ILE A 105 14.79 22.24 2.17
N VAL A 106 14.92 22.33 3.49
CA VAL A 106 15.60 23.45 4.17
C VAL A 106 17.04 23.55 3.65
N LYS A 107 17.79 22.44 3.67
CA LYS A 107 19.17 22.41 3.16
C LYS A 107 19.29 22.86 1.70
N TRP A 108 18.35 22.48 0.84
CA TRP A 108 18.35 22.92 -0.56
C TRP A 108 18.00 24.39 -0.71
N LYS A 109 17.10 24.92 0.12
CA LYS A 109 16.81 26.36 0.15
C LYS A 109 18.06 27.15 0.56
N ASP A 110 18.78 26.69 1.58
CA ASP A 110 20.01 27.35 2.04
C ASP A 110 21.06 27.41 0.92
N TYR A 111 21.24 26.32 0.17
CA TYR A 111 22.15 26.31 -1.00
C TYR A 111 21.73 27.28 -2.10
N LEU A 112 20.43 27.47 -2.33
CA LEU A 112 19.92 28.41 -3.33
C LEU A 112 20.05 29.87 -2.87
N SER A 113 19.90 30.15 -1.58
CA SER A 113 20.14 31.49 -1.04
C SER A 113 21.62 31.89 -1.13
N ASP A 114 22.54 30.95 -0.92
CA ASP A 114 23.99 31.21 -1.01
C ASP A 114 24.47 31.47 -2.45
N THR A 115 23.69 31.06 -3.46
CA THR A 115 24.02 31.22 -4.89
C THR A 115 23.27 32.34 -5.60
N SER A 116 22.35 33.06 -4.93
CA SER A 116 21.68 34.21 -5.54
C SER A 116 22.60 35.45 -5.47
N PRO A 117 23.10 35.99 -6.60
CA PRO A 117 23.85 37.23 -6.58
C PRO A 117 22.92 38.37 -6.13
N ALA A 118 23.36 39.17 -5.16
CA ALA A 118 22.67 40.38 -4.72
C ALA A 118 22.25 41.23 -5.93
N PRO A 119 21.06 41.86 -5.92
CA PRO A 119 20.65 42.71 -7.03
C PRO A 119 21.66 43.85 -7.17
N VAL A 120 22.43 43.82 -8.26
CA VAL A 120 23.28 44.92 -8.66
C VAL A 120 22.35 46.08 -8.98
N ASN A 121 22.28 47.05 -8.09
CA ASN A 121 21.49 48.26 -8.24
C ASN A 121 22.00 49.04 -9.48
N PRO A 122 21.25 49.17 -10.58
CA PRO A 122 21.72 49.88 -11.74
C PRO A 122 21.38 51.36 -11.56
N GLN A 123 22.21 52.09 -10.82
CA GLN A 123 22.03 53.53 -10.64
C GLN A 123 23.33 54.26 -11.02
N SER A 124 23.50 54.42 -12.33
CA SER A 124 24.40 55.43 -12.92
C SER A 124 23.51 56.40 -13.72
N PRO A 125 23.60 57.73 -13.52
CA PRO A 125 22.72 58.67 -14.20
C PRO A 125 23.23 58.93 -15.62
N MET A 126 22.47 58.54 -16.65
CA MET A 126 22.70 58.97 -18.03
C MET A 126 21.72 60.09 -18.40
N ASN A 127 22.29 61.15 -18.98
CA ASN A 127 21.76 62.46 -19.34
C ASN A 127 20.50 62.40 -20.26
N PRO A 128 19.44 63.21 -20.06
CA PRO A 128 18.24 63.15 -20.90
C PRO A 128 18.37 64.14 -22.06
N SER A 129 18.46 63.64 -23.29
CA SER A 129 18.18 64.46 -24.46
C SER A 129 17.72 63.60 -25.64
N GLN A 130 16.51 63.94 -26.10
CA GLN A 130 15.90 63.68 -27.41
C GLN A 130 14.94 62.47 -27.52
N LEU A 131 13.64 62.80 -27.55
CA LEU A 131 12.49 62.05 -28.08
C LEU A 131 12.31 62.40 -29.59
N PRO A 132 11.60 61.61 -30.45
CA PRO A 132 10.12 61.60 -30.51
C PRO A 132 9.52 60.21 -30.97
N PRO A 133 8.22 60.04 -31.31
CA PRO A 133 7.32 59.08 -30.64
C PRO A 133 6.79 57.91 -31.52
N TYR A 134 6.16 56.93 -30.86
CA TYR A 134 5.45 55.68 -31.27
C TYR A 134 4.88 55.50 -32.70
N PRO A 135 4.58 54.23 -33.08
CA PRO A 135 3.20 53.78 -32.97
C PRO A 135 2.99 52.46 -32.20
N GLN A 136 1.86 52.45 -31.51
CA GLN A 136 1.24 51.45 -30.65
C GLN A 136 0.73 50.24 -31.46
N MET A 137 1.07 49.02 -31.03
CA MET A 137 0.38 47.80 -31.45
C MET A 137 -0.31 47.18 -30.23
N GLN A 138 -1.63 47.04 -30.34
CA GLN A 138 -2.52 46.43 -29.37
C GLN A 138 -2.21 44.94 -29.22
N GLY A 139 -1.88 44.51 -28.00
CA GLY A 139 -1.92 43.12 -27.57
C GLY A 139 -3.13 42.91 -26.64
N PRO A 140 -3.90 41.81 -26.74
CA PRO A 140 -5.12 41.65 -25.96
C PRO A 140 -4.79 41.45 -24.48
N GLN A 141 -5.36 42.29 -23.62
CA GLN A 141 -5.41 42.07 -22.18
C GLN A 141 -6.31 40.86 -21.89
N SER A 142 -5.72 39.79 -21.36
CA SER A 142 -6.47 38.72 -20.70
C SER A 142 -6.94 39.22 -19.33
N MET A 143 -8.23 39.52 -19.25
CA MET A 143 -8.96 39.77 -18.00
C MET A 143 -8.85 38.52 -17.11
N GLY A 144 -8.12 38.61 -16.01
CA GLY A 144 -8.17 37.63 -14.93
C GLY A 144 -9.45 37.83 -14.10
N PRO A 145 -10.26 36.78 -13.83
CA PRO A 145 -11.45 36.94 -13.01
C PRO A 145 -11.11 37.12 -11.53
N ASN A 146 -11.58 38.24 -11.02
CA ASN A 146 -11.66 38.68 -9.64
C ASN A 146 -12.51 37.69 -8.81
N ILE A 147 -11.88 37.00 -7.84
CA ILE A 147 -12.59 36.15 -6.86
C ILE A 147 -13.07 37.06 -5.74
N SER A 148 -14.33 37.47 -5.82
CA SER A 148 -15.05 38.11 -4.72
C SER A 148 -16.08 37.14 -4.14
N HIS A 149 -16.12 37.13 -2.81
CA HIS A 149 -16.94 36.29 -1.95
C HIS A 149 -18.44 36.44 -2.24
N GLN A 150 -19.20 35.34 -2.18
CA GLN A 150 -20.47 35.38 -1.46
C GLN A 150 -20.93 34.01 -0.95
N GLN A 151 -21.15 34.00 0.35
CA GLN A 151 -21.72 32.98 1.21
C GLN A 151 -23.25 33.02 1.09
N ASN A 152 -23.91 31.89 0.83
CA ASN A 152 -25.34 31.73 1.14
C ASN A 152 -25.78 30.26 1.18
N LEU A 153 -26.08 29.76 2.37
CA LEU A 153 -26.80 28.50 2.62
C LEU A 153 -28.25 28.85 3.00
N PRO A 154 -29.26 28.20 2.40
CA PRO A 154 -30.58 28.11 3.00
C PRO A 154 -30.89 26.69 3.54
N PRO A 155 -31.83 26.57 4.49
CA PRO A 155 -31.90 25.44 5.41
C PRO A 155 -32.74 24.25 4.94
N GLN A 156 -32.45 23.14 5.61
CA GLN A 156 -33.07 21.82 5.62
C GLN A 156 -34.60 21.81 5.82
N MET A 157 -35.30 20.93 5.09
CA MET A 157 -36.61 20.41 5.48
C MET A 157 -36.60 18.88 5.50
N HIS A 158 -37.12 18.32 6.60
CA HIS A 158 -37.35 16.89 6.84
C HIS A 158 -38.70 16.46 6.24
N GLN A 159 -38.76 15.28 5.61
CA GLN A 159 -39.76 14.24 5.95
C GLN A 159 -39.48 12.89 5.27
N PRO A 160 -39.94 11.75 5.84
CA PRO A 160 -39.60 10.40 5.43
C PRO A 160 -40.64 9.77 4.48
N GLY A 161 -40.21 8.94 3.53
CA GLY A 161 -41.13 8.19 2.67
C GLY A 161 -40.42 7.25 1.72
N PHE A 162 -40.81 5.98 1.76
CA PHE A 162 -40.38 4.88 0.89
C PHE A 162 -40.64 5.15 -0.60
N GLY A 163 -39.72 4.73 -1.48
CA GLY A 163 -40.03 4.66 -2.92
C GLY A 163 -38.81 4.68 -3.84
N VAL A 164 -38.62 3.56 -4.53
CA VAL A 164 -37.78 3.32 -5.73
C VAL A 164 -37.55 4.59 -6.57
N THR A 165 -36.29 4.94 -6.87
CA THR A 165 -35.98 6.09 -7.75
C THR A 165 -35.10 5.70 -8.93
N HIS A 166 -35.67 5.98 -10.11
CA HIS A 166 -35.03 6.01 -11.42
C HIS A 166 -33.83 6.97 -11.46
N ARG A 167 -32.82 6.59 -12.23
CA ARG A 167 -31.59 7.36 -12.50
C ARG A 167 -31.85 8.44 -13.57
N PRO A 168 -31.47 9.72 -13.36
CA PRO A 168 -31.54 10.74 -14.40
C PRO A 168 -30.33 10.64 -15.36
N PRO A 169 -30.45 11.06 -16.63
CA PRO A 169 -29.34 11.06 -17.56
C PRO A 169 -28.51 12.33 -17.34
N TYR A 170 -27.28 12.18 -16.85
CA TYR A 170 -26.31 13.28 -16.83
C TYR A 170 -25.44 13.25 -18.08
N SER A 171 -25.43 14.40 -18.72
CA SER A 171 -24.63 14.82 -19.87
C SER A 171 -23.13 14.68 -19.64
N GLN A 172 -22.43 14.41 -20.74
CA GLN A 172 -20.99 14.52 -20.92
C GLN A 172 -20.44 15.86 -20.42
N SER A 173 -19.33 15.80 -19.69
CA SER A 173 -18.11 16.64 -19.80
C SER A 173 -17.46 16.88 -18.44
N MET A 174 -16.74 15.89 -17.93
CA MET A 174 -15.63 16.15 -17.00
C MET A 174 -14.49 15.23 -17.38
N GLN A 175 -13.58 15.82 -18.18
CA GLN A 175 -12.31 15.28 -18.59
C GLN A 175 -11.57 14.74 -17.36
N ASN A 176 -11.22 13.45 -17.40
CA ASN A 176 -10.47 12.77 -16.35
C ASN A 176 -9.15 13.54 -16.08
N PRO A 177 -8.91 14.08 -14.86
CA PRO A 177 -7.76 14.93 -14.56
C PRO A 177 -6.40 14.21 -14.66
N LEU A 178 -6.40 12.89 -14.84
CA LEU A 178 -5.21 12.06 -15.01
C LEU A 178 -4.73 11.89 -16.46
N SER A 179 -5.50 12.39 -17.44
CA SER A 179 -5.17 12.23 -18.87
C SER A 179 -3.84 12.89 -19.31
N PHE A 180 -3.31 13.81 -18.50
CA PHE A 180 -2.00 14.44 -18.77
C PHE A 180 -0.81 13.53 -18.41
N LEU A 181 -0.97 12.59 -17.46
CA LEU A 181 0.11 11.68 -17.04
C LEU A 181 0.37 10.57 -18.06
N GLU A 182 -0.67 10.11 -18.77
CA GLU A 182 -0.54 9.04 -19.78
C GLU A 182 0.24 9.47 -21.03
N LYS A 183 0.32 10.77 -21.32
CA LYS A 183 1.05 11.28 -22.50
C LYS A 183 2.56 11.35 -22.30
N THR A 184 3.04 11.32 -21.06
CA THR A 184 4.48 11.43 -20.75
C THR A 184 5.17 10.08 -20.55
N THR A 185 4.45 8.96 -20.51
CA THR A 185 5.06 7.63 -20.28
C THR A 185 5.48 6.90 -21.56
N ASN A 186 5.11 7.39 -22.75
CA ASN A 186 5.39 6.71 -24.02
C ASN A 186 6.70 7.11 -24.72
N ASN A 187 7.57 7.93 -24.10
CA ASN A 187 8.83 8.38 -24.73
C ASN A 187 10.11 7.99 -23.98
N ILE A 188 10.07 6.92 -23.18
CA ILE A 188 11.30 6.30 -22.64
C ILE A 188 11.59 5.04 -23.45
N ASP A 189 11.96 5.24 -24.71
CA ASP A 189 12.72 4.26 -25.50
C ASP A 189 14.21 4.57 -25.25
N MET A 190 14.79 3.91 -24.23
CA MET A 190 16.25 3.91 -24.04
C MET A 190 16.83 2.80 -24.91
N GLY A 191 16.98 3.12 -26.20
CA GLY A 191 17.68 2.30 -27.17
C GLY A 191 19.11 1.98 -26.71
N GLY A 192 19.40 0.69 -26.55
CA GLY A 192 20.75 0.18 -26.45
C GLY A 192 21.46 0.25 -27.81
N PRO A 193 22.77 0.55 -27.88
CA PRO A 193 23.47 0.60 -29.15
C PRO A 193 23.77 -0.82 -29.64
N SER A 194 23.05 -1.25 -30.69
CA SER A 194 23.51 -2.31 -31.58
C SER A 194 24.52 -1.73 -32.57
N ARG A 195 25.72 -2.30 -32.66
CA ARG A 195 26.69 -1.99 -33.72
C ARG A 195 27.18 -3.32 -34.34
N PRO A 196 27.35 -3.37 -35.68
CA PRO A 196 27.83 -4.55 -36.42
C PRO A 196 29.28 -4.92 -36.11
#